data_AF-A0A0M3HKI8-F1
#
_entry.id   AF-A0A0M3HKI8-F1
#
_cell.length_a   1.000
_cell.length_b   1.000
_cell.length_c   1.000
_cell.angle_alpha   90.00
_cell.angle_beta   90.00
_cell.angle_gamma   90.00
#
_symmetry.space_group_name_H-M   'P 1'
#
loop_
_entity.id
_entity.type
_entity.pdbx_description
1 polymer ?
#
loop_
_entity_poly.entity_id
_entity_poly.type
_entity_poly.pdbx_seq_one_letter_code
_entity_poly.pdbx_strand_id
1 'polypeptide(L)' 'MINSENDRVDFYVGAMLEDPVVRGLIGPTLACIVGPQFQRSRDGDRSAVILLRYLHTTLRGRIREKRELFFHANSF' A
#
# COMPACT_ATOMS: atom_id res chain seq x y z
N MET A 1 29.09 11.19 23.64
CA MET A 1 28.89 9.73 23.55
C MET A 1 27.39 9.50 23.71
N ILE A 2 26.63 9.69 22.63
CA ILE A 2 25.18 9.51 22.64
C ILE A 2 24.94 8.03 22.31
N ASN A 3 24.15 7.38 23.16
CA ASN A 3 24.24 5.96 23.49
C ASN A 3 23.96 5.00 22.33
N SER A 4 24.68 3.87 22.34
CA SER A 4 24.48 2.65 21.54
C SER A 4 23.17 1.91 21.86
N GLU A 5 22.13 2.64 22.23
CA GLU A 5 20.84 2.11 22.72
C GLU A 5 19.75 2.19 21.64
N ASN A 6 19.96 3.04 20.63
CA ASN A 6 19.01 3.24 19.52
C ASN A 6 18.81 1.98 18.66
N ASP A 7 19.80 1.09 18.60
CA ASP A 7 19.72 -0.18 17.86
C ASP A 7 18.90 -1.25 18.61
N ARG A 8 18.51 -1.01 19.87
CA ARG A 8 17.69 -1.92 20.67
C ARG A 8 16.21 -1.55 20.68
N VAL A 9 15.81 -0.54 19.92
CA VAL A 9 14.41 -0.16 19.78
C VAL A 9 13.72 -1.17 18.87
N ASP A 10 12.64 -1.77 19.37
CA ASP A 10 11.81 -2.69 18.57
C ASP A 10 11.29 -1.98 17.33
N PHE A 11 11.34 -2.66 16.18
CA PHE A 11 10.92 -2.09 14.90
C PHE A 11 9.51 -1.48 14.95
N TYR A 12 8.57 -2.18 15.59
CA TYR A 12 7.19 -1.69 15.73
C TYR A 12 7.11 -0.41 16.56
N VAL A 13 7.83 -0.36 17.68
CA VAL A 13 7.83 0.80 18.59
C VAL A 13 8.49 2.00 17.91
N GLY A 14 9.66 1.79 17.30
CA GLY A 14 10.38 2.83 16.57
C GLY A 14 9.54 3.41 15.43
N ALA A 15 8.85 2.56 14.67
CA ALA A 15 8.08 3.02 13.53
C ALA A 15 6.75 3.69 13.90
N MET A 16 6.21 3.46 15.10
CA MET A 16 5.04 4.18 15.64
C MET A 16 5.39 5.54 16.23
N LEU A 17 6.66 5.74 16.62
CA LEU A 17 7.17 7.01 17.12
C LEU A 17 7.53 7.99 15.99
N GLU A 18 7.51 7.54 14.74
CA GLU A 18 7.76 8.40 13.58
C GLU A 18 6.56 9.30 13.26
N ASP A 19 6.84 10.52 12.82
CA ASP A 19 5.81 11.43 12.33
C ASP A 19 5.17 10.87 11.05
N PRO A 20 3.83 10.89 10.94
CA PRO A 20 3.13 10.42 9.75
C PRO A 20 3.55 11.19 8.49
N VAL A 21 3.62 10.46 7.37
CA VAL A 21 3.85 11.09 6.06
C VAL A 21 2.69 12.01 5.67
N VAL A 22 2.93 12.98 4.79
CA VAL A 22 1.89 13.94 4.36
C VAL A 22 0.68 13.21 3.79
N ARG A 23 -0.48 13.37 4.44
CA ARG A 23 -1.77 12.69 4.15
C ARG A 23 -1.74 11.17 4.36
N GLY A 24 -0.76 10.64 5.07
CA GLY A 24 -0.69 9.24 5.49
C GLY A 24 -0.98 9.06 6.98
N LEU A 25 -1.24 7.82 7.37
CA LEU A 25 -1.49 7.43 8.77
C LEU A 25 -0.23 6.89 9.47
N ILE A 26 0.80 6.55 8.69
CA ILE A 26 2.00 5.86 9.16
C ILE A 26 3.25 6.68 8.82
N GLY A 27 4.29 6.49 9.63
CA GLY A 27 5.59 7.09 9.40
C GLY A 27 6.28 6.60 8.12
N PRO A 28 7.34 7.31 7.67
CA PRO A 28 8.06 6.98 6.44
C PRO A 28 8.62 5.55 6.41
N THR A 29 9.07 5.00 7.55
CA THR A 29 9.63 3.64 7.59
C THR A 29 8.55 2.60 7.37
N LEU A 30 7.39 2.71 8.05
CA LEU A 30 6.27 1.82 7.81
C LEU A 30 5.70 2.00 6.40
N ALA A 31 5.62 3.23 5.88
CA ALA A 31 5.15 3.48 4.51
C ALA A 31 6.03 2.76 3.47
N CYS A 32 7.35 2.81 3.65
CA CYS A 32 8.31 2.15 2.76
C CYS A 32 8.15 0.63 2.72
N ILE A 33 7.80 0.00 3.83
CA ILE A 33 7.64 -1.46 3.91
C ILE A 33 6.23 -1.89 3.50
N VAL A 34 5.20 -1.26 4.09
CA VAL A 34 3.79 -1.66 3.95
C VAL A 34 3.29 -1.42 2.52
N GLY A 35 3.65 -0.30 1.89
CA GLY A 35 3.19 0.03 0.53
C GLY A 35 3.52 -1.05 -0.50
N PRO A 36 4.80 -1.42 -0.68
CA PRO A 36 5.19 -2.50 -1.58
C PRO A 36 4.63 -3.88 -1.20
N GLN A 37 4.47 -4.18 0.10
CA GLN A 37 3.84 -5.44 0.53
C GLN A 37 2.36 -5.49 0.14
N PHE A 38 1.62 -4.39 0.32
CA PHE A 38 0.22 -4.30 -0.11
C PHE A 38 0.09 -4.45 -1.62
N GLN A 39 0.96 -3.81 -2.39
CA GLN A 39 0.99 -3.95 -3.85
C GLN A 39 1.21 -5.42 -4.26
N ARG A 40 2.21 -6.08 -3.68
CA ARG A 40 2.51 -7.49 -4.00
C ARG A 40 1.39 -8.43 -3.57
N SER A 41 0.75 -8.16 -2.43
CA SER A 41 -0.39 -8.96 -1.97
C SER A 41 -1.59 -8.85 -2.93
N ARG A 42 -1.88 -7.63 -3.39
CA ARG A 42 -2.90 -7.38 -4.43
C ARG A 42 -2.55 -8.07 -5.75
N ASP A 43 -1.31 -7.93 -6.21
CA ASP A 43 -0.86 -8.44 -7.50
C ASP A 43 -0.69 -9.98 -7.49
N GLY A 44 -0.40 -10.55 -6.32
CA GLY A 44 -0.30 -11.99 -6.09
C GLY A 44 -1.63 -12.70 -5.90
N ASP A 45 -2.71 -11.97 -5.57
CA ASP A 45 -4.04 -12.57 -5.48
C ASP A 45 -4.60 -12.88 -6.87
N ARG A 46 -4.40 -14.13 -7.28
CA ARG A 46 -4.89 -14.68 -8.54
C ARG A 46 -6.40 -14.46 -8.70
N SER A 47 -7.16 -14.41 -7.60
CA SER A 47 -8.61 -14.17 -7.66
C SER A 47 -8.93 -12.72 -8.04
N ALA A 48 -8.19 -11.74 -7.51
CA ALA A 48 -8.29 -10.34 -7.89
C ALA A 48 -7.87 -10.11 -9.34
N VAL A 49 -6.76 -10.72 -9.79
CA VAL A 49 -6.25 -10.56 -11.16
C VAL A 49 -7.15 -11.24 -12.20
N ILE A 50 -7.68 -12.44 -11.91
CA ILE A 50 -8.63 -13.13 -12.80
C ILE A 50 -9.94 -12.34 -12.89
N LEU A 51 -10.48 -11.86 -11.77
CA LEU A 51 -11.73 -11.10 -11.76
C LEU A 51 -11.57 -9.77 -12.51
N LEU A 52 -10.46 -9.04 -12.32
CA LEU A 52 -10.18 -7.83 -13.09
C LEU A 52 -10.02 -8.11 -14.58
N ARG A 53 -9.37 -9.22 -14.97
CA ARG A 53 -9.25 -9.62 -16.37
C ARG A 53 -10.61 -9.99 -16.97
N TYR A 54 -11.43 -10.75 -16.23
CA TYR A 54 -12.78 -11.14 -16.64
C TYR A 54 -13.73 -9.93 -16.75
N LEU A 55 -13.66 -9.01 -15.79
CA LEU A 55 -14.38 -7.73 -15.85
C LEU A 55 -13.89 -6.87 -17.00
N HIS A 56 -12.58 -6.77 -17.25
CA HIS A 56 -12.02 -5.98 -18.34
C HIS A 56 -12.38 -6.54 -19.74
N THR A 57 -12.45 -7.86 -19.92
CA THR A 57 -12.89 -8.48 -21.18
C THR A 57 -14.40 -8.34 -21.37
N THR A 58 -15.20 -8.53 -20.32
CA THR A 58 -16.66 -8.53 -20.39
C THR A 58 -17.27 -7.12 -20.39
N LEU A 59 -16.65 -6.17 -19.69
CA LEU A 59 -17.13 -4.79 -19.56
C LEU A 59 -16.41 -3.82 -20.51
N ARG A 60 -15.56 -4.29 -21.43
CA ARG A 60 -14.92 -3.44 -22.46
C ARG A 60 -15.93 -2.71 -23.35
N GLY A 61 -17.18 -3.18 -23.39
CA GLY A 61 -18.31 -2.50 -24.03
C GLY A 61 -19.02 -1.42 -23.19
N ARG A 62 -18.70 -1.25 -21.89
CA ARG A 62 -19.42 -0.33 -20.97
C ARG A 62 -18.55 0.59 -20.10
N ILE A 63 -17.22 0.56 -20.17
CA ILE A 63 -16.35 1.29 -19.21
C ILE A 63 -15.73 2.55 -19.83
N ARG A 64 -16.33 3.70 -19.54
CA ARG A 64 -15.61 4.98 -19.39
C ARG A 64 -15.52 5.44 -17.93
N GLU A 65 -16.23 4.78 -17.02
CA GLU A 65 -16.48 5.27 -15.64
C GLU A 65 -15.64 4.60 -14.55
N LYS A 66 -15.22 3.33 -14.72
CA LYS A 66 -14.48 2.56 -13.68
C LYS A 66 -13.00 2.93 -13.53
N ARG A 67 -12.44 3.80 -14.38
CA ARG A 67 -11.02 4.21 -14.30
C ARG A 67 -10.73 5.08 -13.07
N GLU A 68 -11.71 5.85 -12.62
CA GLU A 68 -11.61 6.74 -11.44
C GLU A 68 -11.47 5.96 -10.12
N LEU A 69 -12.19 4.85 -9.98
CA LEU A 69 -12.18 4.02 -8.76
C LEU A 69 -10.83 3.33 -8.53
N PHE A 70 -10.09 2.99 -9.59
CA PHE A 70 -8.76 2.38 -9.48
C PHE A 70 -7.70 3.41 -9.07
N PHE A 71 -7.84 4.67 -9.48
CA PHE A 71 -6.92 5.74 -9.09
C PHE A 71 -7.05 6.08 -7.60
N HIS A 72 -8.27 6.11 -7.07
CA HIS A 72 -8.49 6.40 -5.65
C HIS A 72 -7.94 5.32 -4.71
N ALA A 73 -7.87 4.07 -5.16
CA ALA A 73 -7.32 2.95 -4.39
C ALA A 73 -5.78 2.83 -4.45
N ASN A 74 -5.10 3.66 -5.27
CA ASN A 74 -3.64 3.70 -5.37
C ASN A 74 -3.03 4.99 -4.76
N SER A 75 -3.83 5.81 -4.07
CA SER A 75 -3.39 7.02 -3.37
C SER A 75 -3.18 6.83 -1.86
N PHE A 76 -3.11 5.59 -1.39
CA PHE A 76 -2.68 5.23 -0.04
C PHE A 76 -1.25 4.68 -0.06
#